data_AF-I1CTK5-F1
#
_entry.id   AF-I1CTK5-F1
#
_cell.length_a   1.000
_cell.length_b   1.000
_cell.length_c   1.000
_cell.angle_alpha   90.00
_cell.angle_beta   90.00
_cell.angle_gamma   90.00
#
_symmetry.space_group_name_H-M   'P 1'
#
loop_
_entity.id
_entity.type
_entity.pdbx_description
1 polymer ?
#
loop_
_entity_poly.entity_id
_entity_poly.type
_entity_poly.pdbx_seq_one_letter_code
_entity_poly.pdbx_strand_id
1 'polypeptide(L)' 'MAPLKKSTITVHYFNFTASSLDILDKHKEFKGHYIVMDDALIHMAESIEKYVVICCYGYI' A
#
# COMPACT_ATOMS: atom_id res chain seq x y z
N MET A 1 -21.86 -12.44 -12.47
CA MET A 1 -20.58 -12.32 -11.73
C MET A 1 -20.92 -11.95 -10.29
N ALA A 2 -20.61 -12.80 -9.32
CA ALA A 2 -20.79 -12.44 -7.91
C ALA A 2 -19.72 -11.41 -7.53
N PRO A 3 -20.04 -10.35 -6.76
CA PRO A 3 -19.02 -9.42 -6.32
C PRO A 3 -18.04 -10.18 -5.43
N LEU A 4 -16.75 -10.16 -5.80
CA LEU A 4 -15.68 -10.57 -4.90
C LEU A 4 -15.90 -9.82 -3.57
N LYS A 5 -15.98 -10.57 -2.46
CA LYS A 5 -16.18 -9.99 -1.12
C LYS A 5 -15.15 -8.89 -0.93
N LYS A 6 -15.60 -7.65 -0.67
CA LYS A 6 -14.76 -6.47 -0.42
C LYS A 6 -13.56 -6.77 0.50
N SER A 7 -13.76 -7.63 1.51
CA SER A 7 -12.71 -8.08 2.43
C SER A 7 -11.51 -8.76 1.75
N THR A 8 -11.75 -9.58 0.73
CA THR A 8 -10.67 -10.33 0.05
C THR A 8 -9.84 -9.42 -0.85
N ILE A 9 -10.48 -8.44 -1.50
CA ILE A 9 -9.80 -7.47 -2.37
C ILE A 9 -8.87 -6.58 -1.53
N THR A 10 -9.34 -6.05 -0.39
CA THR A 10 -8.54 -5.21 0.49
C THR A 10 -7.34 -5.96 1.07
N VAL A 11 -7.51 -7.22 1.50
CA VAL A 11 -6.40 -8.04 2.03
C VAL A 11 -5.37 -8.34 0.94
N HIS A 12 -5.81 -8.70 -0.27
CA HIS A 12 -4.89 -9.00 -1.36
C HIS A 12 -4.08 -7.77 -1.76
N TYR A 13 -4.73 -6.61 -1.89
CA TYR A 13 -4.07 -5.37 -2.23
C TYR A 13 -3.09 -4.92 -1.14
N PHE A 14 -3.48 -5.02 0.14
CA PHE A 14 -2.58 -4.74 1.26
C PHE A 14 -1.30 -5.60 1.20
N ASN A 15 -1.43 -6.91 0.97
CA ASN A 15 -0.29 -7.81 0.86
C ASN A 15 0.63 -7.46 -0.32
N PHE A 16 0.05 -7.00 -1.44
CA PHE A 16 0.81 -6.51 -2.59
C PHE A 16 1.62 -5.25 -2.24
N THR A 17 1.00 -4.27 -1.60
CA THR A 17 1.69 -3.05 -1.12
C THR A 17 2.80 -3.40 -0.14
N ALA A 18 2.52 -4.26 0.84
CA ALA A 18 3.51 -4.70 1.82
C ALA A 18 4.72 -5.39 1.17
N SER A 19 4.48 -6.31 0.25
CA SER A 19 5.55 -7.01 -0.47
C SER A 19 6.39 -6.07 -1.33
N SER A 20 5.79 -5.01 -1.87
CA SER A 20 6.49 -3.98 -2.65
C SER A 20 7.40 -3.13 -1.75
N LEU A 21 6.90 -2.72 -0.58
CA LEU A 21 7.66 -1.96 0.41
C LEU A 21 8.81 -2.76 1.00
N ASP A 22 8.65 -4.07 1.23
CA ASP A 22 9.73 -4.98 1.67
C ASP A 22 10.90 -5.04 0.67
N ILE A 23 10.63 -4.87 -0.63
CA ILE A 23 11.68 -4.79 -1.65
C ILE A 23 12.37 -3.43 -1.56
N LEU A 24 11.60 -2.35 -1.50
CA LEU A 24 12.13 -0.98 -1.40
C LEU A 24 12.95 -0.76 -0.12
N ASP A 25 12.59 -1.43 0.98
CA ASP A 25 13.29 -1.32 2.27
C ASP A 25 14.73 -1.84 2.25
N LYS A 26 15.07 -2.67 1.26
CA LYS A 26 16.45 -3.11 1.02
C LYS A 26 17.35 -2.00 0.46
N HIS A 27 16.73 -0.90 0.02
CA HIS A 27 17.34 0.21 -0.68
C HIS A 27 17.12 1.50 0.11
N LYS A 28 18.09 1.86 0.96
CA LYS A 28 18.00 3.01 1.88
C LYS A 28 17.74 4.34 1.15
N GLU A 29 18.15 4.44 -0.11
CA GLU A 29 17.95 5.60 -0.97
C GLU A 29 16.47 5.97 -1.19
N PHE A 30 15.54 5.01 -1.07
CA PHE A 30 14.12 5.28 -1.27
C PHE A 30 13.39 5.75 -0.01
N LYS A 31 14.01 5.66 1.18
CA LYS A 31 13.40 6.15 2.42
C LYS A 31 13.16 7.66 2.36
N GLY A 32 12.03 8.11 2.92
CA GLY A 32 11.63 9.51 2.89
C GLY A 32 11.06 10.01 1.56
N HIS A 33 10.99 9.15 0.53
CA HIS A 33 10.26 9.43 -0.70
C HIS A 33 8.78 9.07 -0.57
N TYR A 34 7.99 9.49 -1.56
CA TYR A 34 6.56 9.24 -1.61
C TYR A 34 6.23 8.04 -2.49
N ILE A 35 5.30 7.21 -2.04
CA ILE A 35 4.61 6.24 -2.88
C ILE A 35 3.40 6.96 -3.48
N VAL A 36 3.39 7.11 -4.80
CA VAL A 36 2.24 7.67 -5.53
C VAL A 36 1.33 6.53 -5.96
N MET A 37 0.05 6.61 -5.62
CA MET A 37 -0.97 5.64 -6.04
C MET A 37 -2.06 6.33 -6.87
N ASP A 38 -2.89 5.55 -7.57
CA ASP A 38 -4.07 6.11 -8.23
C ASP A 38 -5.22 6.35 -7.22
N ASP A 39 -6.25 7.10 -7.63
CA ASP A 39 -7.40 7.46 -6.79
C ASP A 39 -8.42 6.32 -6.59
N ALA A 40 -8.06 5.05 -6.84
CA ALA A 40 -9.01 3.97 -6.63
C ALA A 40 -9.40 3.84 -5.15
N LEU A 41 -10.70 3.63 -4.90
CA LEU A 41 -11.31 3.42 -3.57
C LEU A 41 -10.63 2.36 -2.70
N ILE A 42 -9.87 1.46 -3.31
CA ILE A 42 -9.09 0.44 -2.60
C ILE A 42 -7.89 1.02 -1.86
N HIS A 43 -7.31 2.13 -2.31
CA HIS A 43 -6.17 2.80 -1.69
C HIS A 43 -6.59 3.73 -0.55
N MET A 44 -7.82 4.26 -0.57
CA MET A 44 -8.43 5.03 0.52
C MET A 44 -8.70 4.21 1.80
N ALA A 45 -8.34 2.92 1.83
CA ALA A 45 -8.39 2.14 3.04
C ALA A 45 -7.32 2.64 4.01
N GLU A 46 -7.74 3.16 5.17
CA GLU A 46 -6.88 3.72 6.23
C GLU A 46 -5.72 2.79 6.64
N SER A 47 -5.88 1.47 6.47
CA SER A 47 -4.83 0.48 6.70
C SER A 47 -3.61 0.60 5.77
N ILE A 48 -3.81 1.02 4.52
CA ILE A 48 -2.73 1.13 3.52
C ILE A 48 -1.90 2.38 3.81
N GLU A 49 -2.55 3.53 3.99
CA GLU A 49 -1.88 4.79 4.34
C GLU A 49 -1.04 4.62 5.61
N LYS A 50 -1.63 4.08 6.69
CA LYS A 50 -0.89 3.82 7.95
C LYS A 50 0.33 2.94 7.75
N TYR A 51 0.22 1.90 6.91
CA TYR A 51 1.33 0.99 6.66
C TYR A 51 2.46 1.65 5.87
N VAL A 52 2.14 2.43 4.82
CA VAL A 52 3.13 3.20 4.03
C VAL A 52 3.91 4.17 4.93
N VAL A 53 3.21 4.88 5.82
CA VAL A 53 3.83 5.82 6.78
C VAL A 53 4.72 5.09 7.79
N ILE A 54 4.29 3.94 8.33
CA ILE A 54 5.11 3.11 9.24
C ILE A 54 6.41 2.65 8.56
N CYS A 55 6.36 2.35 7.25
CA CYS A 55 7.53 1.99 6.47
C CYS A 55 8.44 3.20 6.13
N CYS A 56 8.19 4.39 6.68
CA CYS A 56 8.95 5.61 6.44
C CYS A 56 8.88 6.13 4.99
N TYR A 57 7.71 5.98 4.36
CA TYR A 57 7.39 6.61 3.08
C TYR A 57 6.23 7.59 3.25
N GLY A 58 6.17 8.62 2.41
CA GLY A 58 4.98 9.44 2.28
C GLY A 58 3.93 8.78 1.38
N TYR A 59 2.67 9.17 1.54
CA TYR A 59 1.54 8.67 0.74
C TYR A 59 0.85 9.87 0.08
N ILE A 60 0.80 9.89 -1.26
CA ILE A 60 0.11 10.90 -2.08
C ILE A 60 -0.77 10.17 -3.09
#